data_AF-A0A0G1SFC5-F1
#
_entry.id   AF-A0A0G1SFC5-F1
#
_cell.length_a   1.000
_cell.length_b   1.000
_cell.length_c   1.000
_cell.angle_alpha   90.00
_cell.angle_beta   90.00
_cell.angle_gamma   90.00
#
_symmetry.space_group_name_H-M   'P 1'
#
loop_
_entity.id
_entity.type
_entity.pdbx_description
1 polymer ?
#
loop_
_entity_poly.entity_id
_entity_poly.type
_entity_poly.pdbx_seq_one_letter_code
_entity_poly.pdbx_strand_id
1 'polypeptide(L)'
;MSECLVLAFEILDRMPQPVVMVSGPISTGGRGSVEENTRAFADAIRMTRISGKTVFNQLEFEDKFLEFSKQSEMAYYTPILDDFFLPILKSGKIKQIIFMKDWQSSTGSRWEYTEAGQLGIDRVLL
;
A
#
# COMPACT_ATOMS: atom_id res chain seq x y z
N MET A 1 -1.47 3.72 15.63
CA MET A 1 -0.70 2.86 14.72
C MET A 1 -0.77 1.37 15.09
N SER A 2 -0.43 0.98 16.33
CA SER A 2 -0.43 -0.43 16.78
C SER A 2 -1.73 -1.19 16.46
N GLU A 3 -2.90 -0.60 16.72
CA GLU A 3 -4.21 -1.23 16.43
C GLU A 3 -4.44 -1.49 14.93
N CYS A 4 -4.04 -0.55 14.05
CA CYS A 4 -4.15 -0.73 12.61
C CYS A 4 -3.30 -1.92 12.15
N LEU A 5 -2.08 -2.05 12.69
CA LEU A 5 -1.18 -3.14 12.32
C LEU A 5 -1.72 -4.50 12.79
N VAL A 6 -2.29 -4.58 14.00
CA VAL A 6 -2.95 -5.80 14.50
C VAL A 6 -4.09 -6.21 13.57
N LEU A 7 -4.99 -5.27 13.24
CA LEU A 7 -6.11 -5.52 12.33
C LEU A 7 -5.63 -5.94 10.94
N ALA A 8 -4.58 -5.32 10.41
CA ALA A 8 -4.00 -5.70 9.13
C ALA A 8 -3.50 -7.15 9.13
N PHE A 9 -2.84 -7.59 10.21
CA PHE A 9 -2.43 -8.99 10.34
C PHE A 9 -3.60 -9.95 10.47
N GLU A 10 -4.64 -9.61 11.25
CA GLU A 10 -5.85 -10.43 11.34
C GLU A 10 -6.55 -10.59 9.99
N ILE A 11 -6.57 -9.54 9.18
CA ILE A 11 -7.08 -9.60 7.81
C ILE A 11 -6.21 -10.53 6.97
N LEU A 12 -4.89 -10.28 6.92
CA LEU A 12 -3.95 -11.06 6.11
C LEU A 12 -3.96 -12.55 6.45
N ASP A 13 -4.13 -12.91 7.72
CA ASP A 13 -4.17 -14.30 8.19
C ASP A 13 -5.41 -15.06 7.69
N ARG A 14 -6.47 -14.35 7.34
CA ARG A 14 -7.73 -14.93 6.82
C ARG A 14 -7.83 -14.90 5.30
N MET A 15 -6.90 -14.24 4.62
CA MET A 15 -6.92 -14.10 3.17
C MET A 15 -6.40 -15.38 2.46
N PRO A 16 -7.05 -15.83 1.38
CA PRO A 16 -6.51 -16.89 0.53
C PRO A 16 -5.14 -16.52 -0.05
N GLN A 17 -4.18 -17.45 0.04
CA GLN A 17 -2.82 -17.24 -0.45
C GLN A 17 -2.69 -17.65 -1.93
N PRO A 18 -1.78 -17.00 -2.71
CA PRO A 18 -0.89 -15.91 -2.31
C PRO A 18 -1.60 -14.54 -2.25
N VAL A 19 -1.20 -13.69 -1.31
CA VAL A 19 -1.66 -12.30 -1.22
C VAL A 19 -0.71 -11.36 -1.97
N VAL A 20 -1.29 -10.44 -2.74
CA VAL A 20 -0.57 -9.35 -3.41
C VAL A 20 -0.99 -7.99 -2.85
N MET A 21 -0.13 -6.99 -3.04
CA MET A 21 -0.43 -5.59 -2.73
C MET A 21 -0.34 -4.75 -4.01
N VAL A 22 -1.16 -3.71 -4.11
CA VAL A 22 -1.02 -2.69 -5.15
C VAL A 22 -0.26 -1.51 -4.56
N SER A 23 0.63 -0.90 -5.34
CA SER A 23 1.40 0.29 -4.97
C SER A 23 1.28 1.37 -6.03
N GLY A 24 1.09 2.61 -5.61
CA GLY A 24 0.95 3.77 -6.48
C GLY A 24 0.63 5.06 -5.71
N PRO A 25 0.49 6.18 -6.42
CA PRO A 25 0.15 7.46 -5.80
C PRO A 25 -1.19 7.42 -5.06
N ILE A 26 -1.18 7.91 -3.82
CA ILE A 26 -2.37 8.29 -3.04
C ILE A 26 -2.20 9.74 -2.59
N SER A 27 -1.37 9.96 -1.57
CA SER A 27 -1.16 11.30 -0.97
C SER A 27 -0.09 12.14 -1.66
N THR A 28 0.87 11.51 -2.37
CA THR A 28 1.97 12.20 -3.07
C THR A 28 2.09 11.72 -4.51
N GLY A 29 2.39 12.64 -5.43
CA GLY A 29 2.56 12.36 -6.86
C GLY A 29 1.24 12.13 -7.61
N GLY A 30 1.33 11.46 -8.76
CA GLY A 30 0.18 11.02 -9.55
C GLY A 30 -0.57 12.15 -10.25
N ARG A 31 -1.90 12.12 -10.13
CA ARG A 31 -2.87 12.86 -10.94
C ARG A 31 -3.11 14.30 -10.48
N GLY A 32 -2.40 14.76 -9.46
CA GLY A 32 -2.48 16.15 -8.98
C GLY A 32 -3.49 16.38 -7.85
N SER A 33 -4.27 15.36 -7.48
CA SER A 33 -5.15 15.40 -6.30
C SER A 33 -5.21 14.06 -5.58
N VAL A 34 -5.41 14.08 -4.26
CA VAL A 34 -5.60 12.86 -3.44
C VAL A 34 -6.83 12.09 -3.91
N GLU A 35 -7.92 12.79 -4.23
CA GLU A 35 -9.17 12.15 -4.65
C GLU A 35 -9.01 11.38 -5.97
N GLU A 36 -8.38 11.98 -6.99
CA GLU A 36 -8.14 11.29 -8.27
C GLU A 36 -7.14 10.15 -8.13
N ASN A 37 -6.12 10.31 -7.28
CA ASN A 37 -5.18 9.25 -6.95
C ASN A 37 -5.89 8.06 -6.28
N THR A 38 -6.69 8.30 -5.25
CA THR A 38 -7.45 7.26 -4.54
C THR A 38 -8.41 6.54 -5.48
N ARG A 39 -9.12 7.25 -6.38
CA ARG A 39 -9.98 6.63 -7.40
C ARG A 39 -9.18 5.70 -8.31
N ALA A 40 -8.05 6.16 -8.83
CA ALA A 40 -7.21 5.35 -9.70
C ALA A 40 -6.59 4.15 -8.97
N PHE A 41 -6.22 4.32 -7.70
CA PHE A 41 -5.72 3.26 -6.84
C PHE A 41 -6.78 2.18 -6.59
N ALA A 42 -8.02 2.60 -6.28
CA ALA A 42 -9.16 1.70 -6.12
C ALA A 42 -9.45 0.92 -7.42
N ASP A 43 -9.36 1.58 -8.58
CA ASP A 43 -9.48 0.92 -9.87
C ASP A 43 -8.35 -0.10 -10.11
N ALA A 44 -7.11 0.22 -9.75
CA ALA A 44 -5.99 -0.71 -9.85
C ALA A 44 -6.19 -1.96 -8.97
N ILE A 45 -6.69 -1.80 -7.73
CA ILE A 45 -7.08 -2.93 -6.87
C ILE A 45 -8.17 -3.76 -7.54
N ARG A 46 -9.23 -3.12 -8.04
CA ARG A 46 -10.36 -3.79 -8.68
C ARG A 46 -9.91 -4.60 -9.89
N MET A 47 -9.10 -4.02 -10.77
CA MET A 47 -8.57 -4.70 -11.95
C MET A 47 -7.64 -5.86 -11.56
N THR A 48 -6.83 -5.69 -10.52
CA THR A 48 -5.97 -6.76 -9.99
C THR A 48 -6.81 -7.93 -9.46
N ARG A 49 -7.91 -7.66 -8.73
CA ARG A 49 -8.86 -8.69 -8.28
C ARG A 49 -9.54 -9.40 -9.45
N ILE A 50 -9.97 -8.67 -10.48
CA ILE A 50 -10.56 -9.24 -11.72
C ILE A 50 -9.58 -10.20 -12.41
N SER A 51 -8.26 -9.96 -12.29
CA SER A 51 -7.22 -10.88 -12.80
C SER A 51 -7.04 -12.17 -11.97
N GLY A 52 -7.90 -12.41 -10.97
CA GLY A 52 -7.89 -13.61 -10.14
C GLY A 52 -6.92 -13.58 -8.95
N LYS A 53 -6.39 -12.40 -8.59
CA LYS A 53 -5.45 -12.25 -7.47
C LYS A 53 -6.16 -11.88 -6.17
N THR A 54 -5.68 -12.43 -5.06
CA THR A 54 -6.08 -11.98 -3.72
C THR A 54 -5.31 -10.72 -3.34
N VAL A 55 -6.01 -9.59 -3.23
CA VAL A 55 -5.39 -8.27 -3.02
C VAL A 55 -5.65 -7.75 -1.61
N PHE A 56 -4.58 -7.49 -0.86
CA PHE A 56 -4.65 -6.74 0.40
C PHE A 56 -5.04 -5.29 0.10
N ASN A 57 -6.18 -4.85 0.65
CA ASN A 57 -6.72 -3.51 0.40
C ASN A 57 -6.25 -2.54 1.49
N GLN A 58 -5.21 -1.77 1.22
CA GLN A 58 -4.72 -0.77 2.16
C GLN A 58 -5.66 0.44 2.31
N LEU A 59 -6.60 0.66 1.36
CA LEU A 59 -7.52 1.80 1.42
C LEU A 59 -8.45 1.73 2.64
N GLU A 60 -8.66 0.54 3.22
CA GLU A 60 -9.42 0.36 4.47
C GLU A 60 -8.80 1.11 5.67
N PHE A 61 -7.53 1.50 5.57
CA PHE A 61 -6.79 2.19 6.62
C PHE A 61 -6.51 3.66 6.31
N GLU A 62 -6.85 4.16 5.11
CA GLU A 62 -6.47 5.50 4.65
C GLU A 62 -7.05 6.61 5.53
N ASP A 63 -8.30 6.47 6.00
CA ASP A 63 -8.92 7.44 6.91
C ASP A 63 -8.11 7.58 8.21
N LYS A 64 -7.58 6.46 8.72
CA LYS A 64 -6.71 6.45 9.91
C LYS A 64 -5.35 7.06 9.63
N PHE A 65 -4.79 6.83 8.45
CA PHE A 65 -3.54 7.46 8.04
C PHE A 65 -3.68 8.98 7.92
N LEU A 66 -4.81 9.45 7.40
CA LEU A 66 -5.16 10.87 7.35
C LEU A 66 -5.33 11.47 8.76
N GLU A 67 -5.97 10.75 9.69
CA GLU A 67 -6.05 11.17 11.10
C GLU A 67 -4.64 11.36 11.71
N PHE A 68 -3.72 10.42 11.50
CA PHE A 68 -2.34 10.52 12.00
C PHE A 68 -1.56 11.67 11.34
N SER A 69 -1.76 11.91 10.04
CA SER A 69 -1.14 13.04 9.34
C SER A 69 -1.58 14.38 9.92
N LYS A 70 -2.87 14.53 10.24
CA LYS A 70 -3.41 15.74 10.88
C LYS A 70 -2.85 15.96 12.28
N GLN A 71 -2.74 14.91 13.09
CA GLN A 71 -2.21 14.98 14.46
C GLN A 71 -0.72 15.32 14.51
N SER A 72 0.03 15.00 13.46
CA SER A 72 1.47 15.21 13.36
C SER A 72 1.85 16.49 12.60
N GLU A 73 0.87 17.27 12.15
CA GLU A 73 1.06 18.43 11.26
C GLU A 73 1.87 18.13 9.98
N MET A 74 1.94 16.85 9.59
CA MET A 74 2.66 16.42 8.40
C MET A 74 1.71 16.44 7.19
N ALA A 75 2.21 16.87 6.03
CA ALA A 75 1.49 16.75 4.77
C ALA A 75 1.32 15.27 4.34
N TYR A 76 2.27 14.42 4.73
CA TYR A 76 2.21 12.97 4.61
C TYR A 76 2.90 12.35 5.81
N TYR A 77 2.19 11.47 6.54
CA TYR A 77 2.74 10.79 7.71
C TYR A 77 3.75 9.71 7.29
N THR A 78 4.97 10.14 7.00
CA THR A 78 6.07 9.27 6.54
C THR A 78 6.37 8.08 7.46
N PRO A 79 6.25 8.19 8.81
CA PRO A 79 6.48 7.04 9.69
C PRO A 79 5.56 5.83 9.42
N ILE A 80 4.45 6.00 8.70
CA ILE A 80 3.60 4.88 8.27
C ILE A 80 4.36 3.79 7.50
N LEU A 81 5.37 4.19 6.72
CA LEU A 81 6.15 3.28 5.90
C LEU A 81 6.87 2.27 6.81
N ASP A 82 7.53 2.77 7.85
CA ASP A 82 8.27 1.95 8.80
C ASP A 82 7.39 1.30 9.87
N ASP A 83 6.32 1.97 10.32
CA ASP A 83 5.49 1.52 11.43
C ASP A 83 4.38 0.54 11.02
N PHE A 84 3.92 0.63 9.77
CA PHE A 84 2.80 -0.18 9.26
C PHE A 84 3.20 -1.07 8.08
N PHE A 85 3.77 -0.49 7.03
CA PHE A 85 4.08 -1.25 5.81
C PHE A 85 5.28 -2.19 6.00
N LEU A 86 6.38 -1.72 6.60
CA LEU A 86 7.60 -2.52 6.78
C LEU A 86 7.36 -3.83 7.56
N PRO A 87 6.62 -3.85 8.69
CA PRO A 87 6.30 -5.10 9.39
C PRO A 87 5.45 -6.05 8.54
N ILE A 88 4.50 -5.53 7.76
CA ILE A 88 3.68 -6.33 6.84
C ILE A 88 4.56 -6.95 5.75
N LEU A 89 5.44 -6.18 5.12
CA LEU A 89 6.35 -6.67 4.09
C LEU A 89 7.33 -7.73 4.65
N LYS A 90 7.94 -7.46 5.82
CA LYS A 90 8.85 -8.39 6.51
C LYS A 90 8.20 -9.68 6.97
N SER A 91 6.87 -9.68 7.17
CA SER A 91 6.14 -10.89 7.58
C SER A 91 6.12 -11.99 6.52
N GLY A 92 6.44 -11.66 5.26
CA GLY A 92 6.37 -12.59 4.14
C GLY A 92 4.96 -12.97 3.71
N LYS A 93 3.91 -12.33 4.25
CA LYS A 93 2.51 -12.56 3.85
C LYS A 93 2.18 -11.96 2.48
N ILE A 94 2.85 -10.85 2.12
CA ILE A 94 2.76 -10.26 0.78
C ILE A 94 3.79 -10.96 -0.12
N LYS A 95 3.32 -11.62 -1.18
CA LYS A 95 4.18 -12.34 -2.13
C LYS A 95 4.58 -11.51 -3.34
N GLN A 96 3.79 -10.51 -3.67
CA GLN A 96 4.00 -9.66 -4.83
C GLN A 96 3.45 -8.27 -4.59
N ILE A 97 4.14 -7.25 -5.11
CA ILE A 97 3.64 -5.88 -5.20
C ILE A 97 3.48 -5.51 -6.67
N ILE A 98 2.30 -5.00 -7.01
CA ILE A 98 1.91 -4.54 -8.34
C ILE A 98 1.94 -3.02 -8.35
N PHE A 99 2.89 -2.45 -9.10
CA PHE A 99 3.10 -1.01 -9.18
C PHE A 99 2.31 -0.40 -10.32
N MET A 100 1.48 0.60 -10.01
CA MET A 100 0.76 1.42 -10.98
C MET A 100 1.72 2.17 -11.88
N LYS A 101 1.33 2.46 -13.14
CA LYS A 101 2.20 3.11 -14.15
C LYS A 101 2.91 4.39 -13.68
N ASP A 102 2.30 5.15 -12.77
CA ASP A 102 2.78 6.42 -12.22
C ASP A 102 3.44 6.28 -10.83
N TRP A 103 3.76 5.05 -10.39
CA TRP A 103 4.33 4.76 -9.06
C TRP A 103 5.59 5.56 -8.74
N GLN A 104 6.44 5.85 -9.74
CA GLN A 104 7.70 6.58 -9.53
C GLN A 104 7.47 8.01 -9.04
N SER A 105 6.28 8.57 -9.23
CA SER A 105 5.93 9.90 -8.74
C SER A 105 5.59 9.93 -7.25
N SER A 106 5.31 8.77 -6.64
CA SER A 106 4.94 8.62 -5.24
C SER A 106 6.16 8.35 -4.37
N THR A 107 6.31 9.10 -3.28
CA THR A 107 7.39 8.87 -2.31
C THR A 107 7.23 7.50 -1.63
N GLY A 108 6.02 7.16 -1.20
CA GLY A 108 5.73 5.86 -0.59
C GLY A 108 5.99 4.70 -1.56
N SER A 109 5.54 4.81 -2.81
CA SER A 109 5.72 3.72 -3.78
C SER A 109 7.18 3.51 -4.17
N ARG A 110 8.00 4.56 -4.19
CA ARG A 110 9.46 4.43 -4.39
C ARG A 110 10.15 3.72 -3.22
N TRP A 111 9.72 4.02 -2.01
CA TRP A 111 10.16 3.30 -0.81
C TRP A 111 9.75 1.82 -0.89
N GLU A 112 8.49 1.52 -1.19
CA GLU A 112 7.97 0.15 -1.32
C GLU A 112 8.71 -0.64 -2.41
N TYR A 113 9.01 -0.01 -3.55
CA TYR A 113 9.79 -0.63 -4.63
C TYR A 113 11.20 -1.02 -4.18
N THR A 114 11.81 -0.18 -3.34
CA THR A 114 13.16 -0.41 -2.80
C THR A 114 13.13 -1.54 -1.77
N GLU A 115 12.25 -1.44 -0.78
CA GLU A 115 12.11 -2.44 0.29
C GLU A 115 11.71 -3.82 -0.24
N ALA A 116 10.76 -3.88 -1.18
CA ALA A 116 10.40 -5.13 -1.84
C ALA A 116 11.59 -5.79 -2.53
N GLY A 117 12.46 -4.99 -3.16
CA GLY A 117 13.69 -5.48 -3.77
C GLY A 117 14.67 -6.07 -2.74
N GLN A 118 14.83 -5.41 -1.59
CA GLN A 118 15.71 -5.89 -0.51
C GLN A 118 15.17 -7.16 0.15
N LEU A 119 13.85 -7.28 0.28
CA LEU A 119 13.17 -8.42 0.91
C LEU A 119 12.91 -9.59 -0.05
N GLY A 120 13.25 -9.45 -1.34
CA GLY A 120 13.01 -10.49 -2.35
C GLY A 120 11.54 -10.71 -2.68
N ILE A 121 10.69 -9.68 -2.51
CA ILE A 121 9.27 -9.70 -2.88
C ILE A 121 9.15 -9.41 -4.38
N ASP A 122 8.31 -10.17 -5.08
CA ASP A 122 8.12 -9.98 -6.53
C ASP A 122 7.55 -8.59 -6.83
N ARG A 123 8.17 -7.89 -7.80
CA ARG A 123 7.75 -6.55 -8.24
C ARG A 123 7.24 -6.62 -9.67
N VAL A 124 5.95 -6.32 -9.87
CA VAL A 124 5.31 -6.29 -11.19
C VAL A 124 4.93 -4.86 -11.54
N LEU A 125 5.22 -4.43 -12.76
CA LEU A 125 4.85 -3.11 -13.27
C LEU A 125 3.62 -3.25 -14.19
N LEU A 126 2.62 -2.39 -14.01
CA LEU A 126 1.44 -2.28 -14.89
C LEU A 126 1.70 -1.41 -16.13
#